data_AF-A0A438N9G8-F1
#
_entry.id   AF-A0A438N9G8-F1
#
_cell.length_a   1.000
_cell.length_b   1.000
_cell.length_c   1.000
_cell.angle_alpha   90.00
_cell.angle_beta   90.00
_cell.angle_gamma   90.00
#
_symmetry.space_group_name_H-M   'P 1'
#
loop_
_entity.id
_entity.type
_entity.pdbx_description
1 polymer ?
#
loop_
_entity_poly.entity_id
_entity_poly.type
_entity_poly.pdbx_seq_one_letter_code
_entity_poly.pdbx_strand_id
1 'polypeptide(L)'
;MLTSSFDARVTGYVCTAVALIILIVRIVTSRLKLGYFDVSVWVCLLAILVASSRIVVNQYVLTYGTSNDAIYGNTKYFDEQDLARLKIGSILALIARLLITTFYWLQNCLLLLFYSQLFQIRSRLTTGLIRSCWAALALSYIAVVLATFLECRPFRLYWQVDPAPGTCIRAYIQLVVQASTNIVLDLHLLAISFPLIIVQHRTLSERLRVWTLFVLGFFCIIITCIRLAYIYAESSYQPVRSLWASIQLLVSCFVANAPTIYGSIKLIKRRKSEQTARRGSRPEIWLHLQVSNENNAAADVPVATRQISHSPTSCEKGWSRWVP
;
A
#
# COMPACT_ATOMS: atom_id res chain seq x y z
N MET A 1 -19.18 25.27 10.06
CA MET A 1 -17.87 24.65 9.75
C MET A 1 -17.41 23.86 10.95
N LEU A 2 -17.51 22.54 10.87
CA LEU A 2 -17.19 21.59 11.94
C LEU A 2 -15.68 21.35 12.15
N THR A 3 -14.81 21.91 11.31
CA THR A 3 -13.36 21.59 11.33
C THR A 3 -12.52 22.84 11.09
N SER A 4 -11.57 23.11 11.99
CA SER A 4 -10.61 24.20 11.81
C SER A 4 -9.43 23.79 10.92
N SER A 5 -8.74 24.79 10.34
CA SER A 5 -7.49 24.55 9.59
C SER A 5 -6.40 23.94 10.46
N PHE A 6 -6.39 24.23 11.77
CA PHE A 6 -5.45 23.63 12.72
C PHE A 6 -5.71 22.13 12.89
N ASP A 7 -6.96 21.72 13.11
CA ASP A 7 -7.34 20.31 13.26
C ASP A 7 -7.02 19.51 11.99
N ALA A 8 -7.26 20.10 10.82
CA ALA A 8 -6.94 19.49 9.54
C ALA A 8 -5.43 19.29 9.35
N ARG A 9 -4.60 20.23 9.80
CA ARG A 9 -3.12 20.12 9.76
C ARG A 9 -2.63 19.03 10.71
N VAL A 10 -3.07 19.04 11.96
CA VAL A 10 -2.69 18.05 12.98
C VAL A 10 -3.08 16.64 12.51
N THR A 11 -4.32 16.47 12.05
CA THR A 11 -4.79 15.20 11.48
C THR A 11 -3.94 14.78 10.28
N GLY A 12 -3.60 15.71 9.40
CA GLY A 12 -2.72 15.48 8.26
C GLY A 12 -1.35 14.93 8.66
N TYR A 13 -0.70 15.53 9.66
CA TYR A 13 0.59 15.08 10.16
C TYR A 13 0.52 13.69 10.80
N VAL A 14 -0.46 13.47 11.69
CA VAL A 14 -0.63 12.19 12.39
C VAL A 14 -0.91 11.07 11.39
N CYS A 15 -1.89 11.24 10.49
CA CYS A 15 -2.24 10.23 9.49
C CYS A 15 -1.08 9.91 8.56
N THR A 16 -0.33 10.93 8.10
CA THR A 16 0.81 10.72 7.21
C THR A 16 1.96 10.02 7.93
N ALA A 17 2.27 10.42 9.17
CA ALA A 17 3.32 9.78 9.97
C ALA A 17 3.03 8.29 10.20
N VAL A 18 1.79 7.96 10.59
CA VAL A 18 1.38 6.56 10.76
C VAL A 18 1.44 5.79 9.43
N ALA A 19 0.98 6.39 8.33
CA ALA A 19 1.06 5.78 7.01
C ALA A 19 2.52 5.52 6.57
N LEU A 20 3.44 6.45 6.83
CA LEU A 20 4.86 6.28 6.54
C LEU A 20 5.46 5.13 7.35
N ILE A 21 5.13 5.03 8.65
CA ILE A 21 5.56 3.91 9.50
C ILE A 21 5.08 2.57 8.91
N ILE A 22 3.81 2.49 8.50
CA ILE A 22 3.24 1.27 7.87
C ILE A 22 4.02 0.90 6.59
N LEU A 23 4.32 1.86 5.72
CA LEU A 23 5.07 1.62 4.48
C LEU A 23 6.51 1.19 4.75
N ILE A 24 7.19 1.81 5.72
CA ILE A 24 8.54 1.43 6.14
C ILE A 24 8.55 0.00 6.68
N VAL A 25 7.62 -0.34 7.58
CA VAL A 25 7.46 -1.71 8.12
C VAL A 25 7.21 -2.70 6.99
N ARG A 26 6.39 -2.37 5.98
CA ARG A 26 6.20 -3.22 4.80
C ARG A 26 7.50 -3.46 4.04
N ILE A 27 8.29 -2.42 3.78
CA ILE A 27 9.56 -2.56 3.07
C ILE A 27 10.51 -3.47 3.86
N VAL A 28 10.67 -3.23 5.16
CA VAL A 28 11.55 -4.04 6.03
C VAL A 28 11.09 -5.50 6.05
N THR A 29 9.80 -5.76 6.27
CA THR A 29 9.24 -7.12 6.31
C THR A 29 9.39 -7.84 4.96
N SER A 30 9.22 -7.12 3.85
CA SER A 30 9.41 -7.67 2.49
C SER A 30 10.88 -8.06 2.24
N ARG A 31 11.83 -7.20 2.67
CA ARG A 31 13.27 -7.47 2.57
C ARG A 31 13.67 -8.70 3.38
N LEU A 32 13.16 -8.84 4.61
CA LEU A 32 13.41 -10.01 5.45
C LEU A 32 12.82 -11.31 4.89
N LYS A 33 11.71 -11.23 4.15
CA LYS A 33 11.04 -12.40 3.57
C LYS A 33 11.75 -12.92 2.31
N LEU A 34 12.01 -12.03 1.35
CA LEU A 34 12.42 -12.37 -0.02
C LEU A 34 13.92 -12.17 -0.30
N GLY A 35 14.62 -11.31 0.43
CA GLY A 35 16.06 -11.02 0.22
C GLY A 35 16.37 -10.09 -0.96
N TYR A 36 15.47 -9.95 -1.96
CA TYR A 36 15.64 -9.06 -3.11
C TYR A 36 14.52 -7.98 -3.21
N PHE A 37 14.70 -6.99 -4.10
CA PHE A 37 13.75 -5.90 -4.31
C PHE A 37 12.73 -6.27 -5.40
N ASP A 38 11.50 -6.57 -4.98
CA ASP A 38 10.37 -6.73 -5.90
C ASP A 38 9.84 -5.38 -6.41
N VAL A 39 9.06 -5.42 -7.50
CA VAL A 39 8.28 -4.28 -8.02
C VAL A 39 7.45 -3.61 -6.92
N SER A 40 6.90 -4.39 -5.99
CA SER A 40 6.15 -3.89 -4.83
C SER A 40 6.95 -2.91 -3.97
N VAL A 41 8.28 -3.05 -3.86
CA VAL A 41 9.12 -2.13 -3.07
C VAL A 41 9.25 -0.79 -3.78
N TRP A 42 9.46 -0.78 -5.09
CA TRP A 42 9.53 0.46 -5.87
C TRP A 42 8.22 1.25 -5.80
N VAL A 43 7.07 0.56 -5.89
CA VAL A 43 5.76 1.19 -5.72
C VAL A 43 5.58 1.74 -4.29
N CYS A 44 6.08 1.06 -3.26
CA CYS A 44 6.07 1.57 -1.88
C CYS A 44 6.94 2.82 -1.71
N LEU A 45 8.14 2.84 -2.30
CA LEU A 45 9.03 4.00 -2.25
C LEU A 45 8.40 5.22 -2.94
N LEU A 46 7.76 5.00 -4.10
CA LEU A 46 6.99 6.03 -4.77
C LEU A 46 5.82 6.52 -3.91
N ALA A 47 5.11 5.62 -3.22
CA ALA A 47 4.03 6.00 -2.31
C ALA A 47 4.52 6.83 -1.11
N ILE A 48 5.71 6.53 -0.56
CA ILE A 48 6.37 7.32 0.48
C ILE A 48 6.69 8.73 -0.03
N LEU A 49 7.27 8.82 -1.23
CA LEU A 49 7.59 10.11 -1.86
C LEU A 49 6.32 10.95 -2.03
N VAL A 50 5.28 10.37 -2.64
CA VAL A 50 4.01 11.06 -2.90
C VAL A 50 3.31 11.49 -1.60
N ALA A 51 3.30 10.64 -0.57
CA ALA A 51 2.72 10.99 0.74
C ALA A 51 3.49 12.15 1.41
N SER A 52 4.82 12.13 1.33
CA SER A 52 5.70 13.18 1.86
C SER A 52 5.50 14.51 1.11
N SER A 53 5.44 14.47 -0.23
CA SER A 53 5.13 15.66 -1.03
C SER A 53 3.75 16.22 -0.69
N ARG A 54 2.75 15.35 -0.49
CA ARG A 54 1.38 15.76 -0.17
C ARG A 54 1.30 16.51 1.14
N ILE A 55 1.97 16.06 2.20
CA ILE A 55 1.90 16.75 3.50
C ILE A 55 2.54 18.14 3.43
N VAL A 56 3.66 18.28 2.70
CA VAL A 56 4.32 19.57 2.47
C VAL A 56 3.41 20.51 1.68
N VAL A 57 2.87 20.08 0.55
CA VAL A 57 1.97 20.91 -0.27
C VAL A 57 0.71 21.29 0.51
N ASN A 58 0.09 20.33 1.20
CA ASN A 58 -1.16 20.56 1.94
C ASN A 58 -0.98 21.54 3.11
N GLN A 59 0.20 21.56 3.72
CA GLN A 59 0.56 22.54 4.73
C GLN A 59 0.46 23.97 4.18
N TYR A 60 1.03 24.24 3.00
CA TYR A 60 0.92 25.54 2.35
C TYR A 60 -0.51 25.87 1.90
N VAL A 61 -1.26 24.89 1.39
CA VAL A 61 -2.66 25.07 1.00
C VAL A 61 -3.53 25.53 2.17
N LEU A 62 -3.36 24.91 3.36
CA LEU A 62 -4.12 25.28 4.55
C LEU A 62 -3.66 26.60 5.19
N THR A 63 -2.44 27.05 4.90
CA THR A 63 -1.93 28.36 5.38
C THR A 63 -2.34 29.51 4.46
N TYR A 64 -2.27 29.35 3.14
CA TYR A 64 -2.64 30.39 2.19
C TYR A 64 -4.13 30.47 1.90
N GLY A 65 -4.88 29.38 2.17
CA GLY A 65 -6.28 29.28 1.81
C GLY A 65 -6.48 29.05 0.30
N THR A 66 -7.72 28.81 -0.11
CA THR A 66 -8.07 28.65 -1.52
C THR A 66 -9.13 29.65 -1.94
N SER A 67 -9.20 29.96 -3.23
CA SER A 67 -10.22 30.82 -3.80
C SER A 67 -11.64 30.30 -3.54
N ASN A 68 -11.83 28.97 -3.41
CA ASN A 68 -13.10 28.38 -3.00
C ASN A 68 -13.52 28.82 -1.58
N ASP A 69 -12.58 28.83 -0.64
CA ASP A 69 -12.84 29.22 0.75
C ASP A 69 -13.00 30.74 0.89
N ALA A 70 -12.38 31.52 0.02
CA ALA A 70 -12.56 32.98 -0.02
C ALA A 70 -13.98 33.38 -0.49
N ILE A 71 -14.57 32.62 -1.42
CA ILE A 71 -15.89 32.91 -1.97
C ILE A 71 -17.02 32.26 -1.16
N TYR A 72 -16.85 30.99 -0.79
CA TYR A 72 -17.89 30.19 -0.15
C TYR A 72 -17.62 29.89 1.32
N GLY A 73 -16.45 30.29 1.84
CA GLY A 73 -16.11 30.14 3.24
C GLY A 73 -16.38 31.40 4.06
N ASN A 74 -16.04 31.33 5.36
CA ASN A 74 -16.28 32.41 6.31
C ASN A 74 -15.11 33.40 6.44
N THR A 75 -13.99 33.14 5.76
CA THR A 75 -12.80 33.99 5.79
C THR A 75 -12.84 35.00 4.66
N LYS A 76 -12.88 36.29 5.02
CA LYS A 76 -12.83 37.41 4.09
C LYS A 76 -11.38 37.83 3.84
N TYR A 77 -10.97 37.86 2.58
CA TYR A 77 -9.64 38.30 2.13
C TYR A 77 -9.84 39.51 1.20
N PHE A 78 -9.33 40.68 1.55
CA PHE A 78 -9.58 41.93 0.80
C PHE A 78 -8.33 42.71 0.41
N ASP A 79 -7.13 42.21 0.74
CA ASP A 79 -5.86 42.86 0.36
C ASP A 79 -5.24 42.21 -0.90
N GLU A 80 -4.46 42.97 -1.67
CA GLU A 80 -3.80 42.48 -2.90
C GLU A 80 -2.81 41.35 -2.60
N GLN A 81 -2.12 41.42 -1.45
CA GLN A 81 -1.21 40.36 -0.99
C GLN A 81 -1.95 39.06 -0.67
N ASP A 82 -3.18 39.16 -0.15
CA ASP A 82 -4.00 37.99 0.14
C ASP A 82 -4.49 37.33 -1.16
N LEU A 83 -4.81 38.12 -2.19
CA LEU A 83 -5.22 37.60 -3.49
C LEU A 83 -4.09 36.80 -4.16
N ALA A 84 -2.85 37.28 -4.08
CA ALA A 84 -1.69 36.54 -4.59
C ALA A 84 -1.47 35.21 -3.86
N ARG A 85 -1.63 35.20 -2.52
CA ARG A 85 -1.54 33.99 -1.70
C ARG A 85 -2.65 33.00 -2.04
N LEU A 86 -3.89 33.45 -2.19
CA LEU A 86 -5.02 32.61 -2.59
C LEU A 86 -4.79 31.97 -3.96
N LYS A 87 -4.22 32.72 -4.92
CA LYS A 87 -3.87 32.16 -6.23
C LYS A 87 -2.87 31.01 -6.11
N ILE A 88 -1.82 31.19 -5.33
CA ILE A 88 -0.81 30.16 -5.07
C ILE A 88 -1.46 28.97 -4.36
N GLY A 89 -2.29 29.21 -3.33
CA GLY A 89 -3.01 28.19 -2.59
C GLY A 89 -3.95 27.35 -3.47
N SER A 90 -4.68 27.97 -4.38
CA SER A 90 -5.55 27.29 -5.35
C SER A 90 -4.76 26.41 -6.34
N ILE A 91 -3.60 26.86 -6.81
CA ILE A 91 -2.71 26.05 -7.67
C ILE A 91 -2.15 24.85 -6.88
N LEU A 92 -1.67 25.10 -5.65
CA LEU A 92 -1.17 24.04 -4.77
C LEU A 92 -2.27 23.04 -4.40
N ALA A 93 -3.54 23.48 -4.30
CA ALA A 93 -4.66 22.60 -4.05
C ALA A 93 -4.90 21.61 -5.21
N LEU A 94 -4.69 22.02 -6.46
CA LEU A 94 -4.72 21.11 -7.62
C LEU A 94 -3.60 20.07 -7.53
N ILE A 95 -2.38 20.49 -7.19
CA ILE A 95 -1.24 19.58 -7.00
C ILE A 95 -1.54 18.60 -5.85
N ALA A 96 -2.10 19.07 -4.74
CA ALA A 96 -2.49 18.23 -3.61
C ALA A 96 -3.54 17.18 -4.02
N ARG A 97 -4.51 17.54 -4.88
CA ARG A 97 -5.52 16.61 -5.45
C ARG A 97 -4.87 15.52 -6.32
N LEU A 98 -3.85 15.86 -7.10
CA LEU A 98 -3.12 14.88 -7.90
C LEU A 98 -2.29 13.94 -7.03
N LEU A 99 -1.57 14.48 -6.04
CA LEU A 99 -0.75 13.69 -5.14
C LEU A 99 -1.60 12.68 -4.35
N ILE A 100 -2.75 13.12 -3.81
CA ILE A 100 -3.63 12.21 -3.07
C ILE A 100 -4.26 11.15 -3.98
N THR A 101 -4.66 11.51 -5.20
CA THR A 101 -5.15 10.55 -6.21
C THR A 101 -4.07 9.53 -6.53
N THR A 102 -2.86 9.99 -6.84
CA THR A 102 -1.72 9.11 -7.12
C THR A 102 -1.48 8.14 -5.97
N PHE A 103 -1.53 8.62 -4.73
CA PHE A 103 -1.36 7.77 -3.55
C PHE A 103 -2.42 6.66 -3.48
N TYR A 104 -3.71 6.98 -3.65
CA TYR A 104 -4.77 5.96 -3.60
C TYR A 104 -4.60 4.89 -4.69
N TRP A 105 -4.20 5.28 -5.90
CA TRP A 105 -3.96 4.34 -6.99
C TRP A 105 -2.72 3.49 -6.72
N LEU A 106 -1.66 4.05 -6.14
CA LEU A 106 -0.50 3.26 -5.70
C LEU A 106 -0.88 2.23 -4.63
N GLN A 107 -1.74 2.56 -3.66
CA GLN A 107 -2.23 1.59 -2.67
C GLN A 107 -3.04 0.47 -3.33
N ASN A 108 -3.90 0.79 -4.29
CA ASN A 108 -4.64 -0.21 -5.06
C ASN A 108 -3.70 -1.10 -5.89
N CYS A 109 -2.67 -0.54 -6.53
CA CYS A 109 -1.63 -1.30 -7.23
C CYS A 109 -0.90 -2.26 -6.28
N LEU A 110 -0.52 -1.78 -5.09
CA LEU A 110 0.14 -2.61 -4.07
C LEU A 110 -0.73 -3.75 -3.57
N LEU A 111 -2.03 -3.50 -3.44
CA LEU A 111 -3.02 -4.51 -3.06
C LEU A 111 -3.21 -5.52 -4.21
N LEU A 112 -3.36 -5.06 -5.45
CA LEU A 112 -3.49 -5.92 -6.64
C LEU A 112 -2.24 -6.78 -6.89
N LEU A 113 -1.03 -6.26 -6.63
CA LEU A 113 0.20 -7.05 -6.65
C LEU A 113 0.20 -8.17 -5.60
N PHE A 114 -0.37 -7.91 -4.42
CA PHE A 114 -0.55 -8.94 -3.41
C PHE A 114 -1.59 -10.00 -3.84
N TYR A 115 -2.71 -9.57 -4.46
CA TYR A 115 -3.68 -10.48 -5.06
C TYR A 115 -3.03 -11.34 -6.15
N SER A 116 -2.26 -10.76 -7.07
CA SER A 116 -1.64 -11.52 -8.16
C SER A 116 -0.70 -12.61 -7.65
N GLN A 117 0.12 -12.32 -6.62
CA GLN A 117 0.98 -13.31 -5.98
C GLN A 117 0.20 -14.42 -5.26
N LEU A 118 -0.97 -14.10 -4.68
CA LEU A 118 -1.82 -15.11 -4.04
C LEU A 118 -2.54 -16.02 -5.04
N PHE A 119 -2.83 -15.51 -6.23
CA PHE A 119 -3.68 -16.18 -7.21
C PHE A 119 -2.94 -16.71 -8.45
N GLN A 120 -1.61 -16.62 -8.48
CA GLN A 120 -0.75 -17.15 -9.55
C GLN A 120 -0.99 -18.63 -9.90
N ILE A 121 -1.64 -19.40 -9.03
CA ILE A 121 -1.86 -20.86 -9.18
C ILE A 121 -3.32 -21.20 -9.60
N ARG A 122 -4.23 -20.24 -9.81
CA ARG A 122 -5.65 -20.54 -10.09
C ARG A 122 -6.17 -19.99 -11.43
N SER A 123 -7.06 -20.81 -12.02
CA SER A 123 -7.95 -20.66 -13.19
C SER A 123 -7.74 -19.48 -14.16
N ARG A 124 -7.91 -19.76 -15.47
CA ARG A 124 -7.89 -18.75 -16.54
C ARG A 124 -8.78 -17.53 -16.25
N LEU A 125 -9.91 -17.74 -15.57
CA LEU A 125 -10.83 -16.68 -15.14
C LEU A 125 -10.15 -15.68 -14.19
N THR A 126 -9.42 -16.14 -13.17
CA THR A 126 -8.78 -15.26 -12.18
C THR A 126 -7.69 -14.40 -12.82
N THR A 127 -6.94 -14.98 -13.75
CA THR A 127 -5.91 -14.25 -14.50
C THR A 127 -6.55 -13.16 -15.39
N GLY A 128 -7.69 -13.46 -16.03
CA GLY A 128 -8.46 -12.48 -16.81
C GLY A 128 -8.95 -11.31 -15.95
N LEU A 129 -9.51 -11.58 -14.77
CA LEU A 129 -9.98 -10.55 -13.83
C LEU A 129 -8.84 -9.64 -13.34
N ILE A 130 -7.67 -10.20 -13.01
CA ILE A 130 -6.51 -9.42 -12.58
C ILE A 130 -6.04 -8.49 -13.70
N ARG A 131 -5.95 -8.97 -14.95
CA ARG A 131 -5.58 -8.13 -16.11
C ARG A 131 -6.60 -7.02 -16.35
N SER A 132 -7.90 -7.34 -16.26
CA SER A 132 -8.97 -6.35 -16.35
C SER A 132 -8.85 -5.28 -15.26
N CYS A 133 -8.53 -5.68 -14.02
CA CYS A 133 -8.34 -4.76 -12.90
C CYS A 133 -7.14 -3.81 -13.11
N TRP A 134 -6.03 -4.30 -13.68
CA TRP A 134 -4.90 -3.43 -14.07
C TRP A 134 -5.29 -2.41 -15.14
N ALA A 135 -6.06 -2.81 -16.15
CA ALA A 135 -6.57 -1.90 -17.16
C ALA A 135 -7.54 -0.87 -16.57
N ALA A 136 -8.44 -1.30 -15.69
CA ALA A 136 -9.38 -0.43 -14.99
C ALA A 136 -8.65 0.59 -14.09
N LEU A 137 -7.57 0.19 -13.40
CA LEU A 137 -6.73 1.10 -12.62
C LEU A 137 -6.10 2.20 -13.49
N ALA A 138 -5.52 1.83 -14.63
CA ALA A 138 -4.90 2.80 -15.54
C ALA A 138 -5.94 3.76 -16.14
N LEU A 139 -7.06 3.23 -16.64
CA LEU A 139 -8.11 4.04 -17.27
C LEU A 139 -8.78 4.98 -16.27
N SER A 140 -9.11 4.49 -15.08
CA SER A 140 -9.71 5.31 -14.02
C SER A 140 -8.77 6.40 -13.52
N TYR A 141 -7.46 6.13 -13.43
CA TYR A 141 -6.48 7.16 -13.06
C TYR A 141 -6.49 8.31 -14.06
N ILE A 142 -6.42 8.00 -15.35
CA ILE A 142 -6.46 8.99 -16.42
C ILE A 142 -7.76 9.79 -16.37
N ALA A 143 -8.91 9.12 -16.19
CA ALA A 143 -10.20 9.78 -16.08
C ALA A 143 -10.26 10.78 -14.91
N VAL A 144 -9.74 10.42 -13.72
CA VAL A 144 -9.72 11.31 -12.55
C VAL A 144 -8.75 12.48 -12.75
N VAL A 145 -7.58 12.24 -13.36
CA VAL A 145 -6.63 13.30 -13.68
C VAL A 145 -7.26 14.30 -14.67
N LEU A 146 -7.91 13.81 -15.72
CA LEU A 146 -8.62 14.67 -16.67
C LEU A 146 -9.74 15.45 -15.98
N ALA A 147 -10.56 14.81 -15.14
CA ALA A 147 -11.59 15.49 -14.35
C ALA A 147 -10.98 16.58 -13.44
N THR A 148 -9.78 16.36 -12.91
CA THR A 148 -9.10 17.34 -12.04
C THR A 148 -8.70 18.61 -12.78
N PHE A 149 -8.28 18.50 -14.04
CA PHE A 149 -7.77 19.64 -14.82
C PHE A 149 -8.80 20.29 -15.75
N LEU A 150 -9.82 19.53 -16.17
CA LEU A 150 -10.78 19.99 -17.18
C LEU A 150 -12.09 20.55 -16.59
N GLU A 151 -12.28 20.50 -15.28
CA GLU A 151 -13.51 20.91 -14.61
C GLU A 151 -13.78 22.43 -14.73
N CYS A 152 -12.74 23.27 -14.69
CA CYS A 152 -12.87 24.71 -14.93
C CYS A 152 -12.23 25.12 -16.26
N ARG A 153 -13.03 25.70 -17.18
CA ARG A 153 -12.60 26.22 -18.49
C ARG A 153 -13.09 27.66 -18.67
N PRO A 154 -12.20 28.66 -18.85
CA PRO A 154 -10.75 28.59 -18.96
C PRO A 154 -10.03 28.25 -17.64
N PHE A 155 -8.81 27.70 -17.72
CA PHE A 155 -8.04 27.21 -16.57
C PHE A 155 -7.82 28.27 -15.48
N ARG A 156 -7.84 29.57 -15.84
CA ARG A 156 -7.74 30.68 -14.88
C ARG A 156 -8.83 30.71 -13.81
N LEU A 157 -9.98 30.09 -14.08
CA LEU A 157 -11.12 30.05 -13.15
C LEU A 157 -10.81 29.29 -11.86
N TYR A 158 -9.79 28.43 -11.82
CA TYR A 158 -9.40 27.72 -10.60
C TYR A 158 -8.90 28.64 -9.49
N TRP A 159 -8.35 29.81 -9.83
CA TRP A 159 -7.78 30.76 -8.88
C TRP A 159 -8.38 32.17 -8.99
N GLN A 160 -9.46 32.33 -9.76
CA GLN A 160 -10.16 33.59 -9.90
C GLN A 160 -11.07 33.80 -8.68
N VAL A 161 -11.03 34.99 -8.08
CA VAL A 161 -11.88 35.36 -6.93
C VAL A 161 -13.00 36.30 -7.38
N ASP A 162 -12.65 37.31 -8.18
CA ASP A 162 -13.58 38.30 -8.74
C ASP A 162 -13.30 38.48 -10.25
N PRO A 163 -14.30 38.46 -11.16
CA PRO A 163 -15.69 38.04 -10.94
C PRO A 163 -15.82 36.56 -10.55
N ALA A 164 -16.90 36.20 -9.85
CA ALA A 164 -17.08 34.86 -9.30
C ALA A 164 -17.02 33.76 -10.41
N PRO A 165 -16.14 32.74 -10.30
CA PRO A 165 -15.92 31.72 -11.32
C PRO A 165 -17.00 30.62 -11.40
N GLY A 166 -18.13 30.80 -10.71
CA GLY A 166 -19.22 29.83 -10.64
C GLY A 166 -18.90 28.58 -9.80
N THR A 167 -19.65 27.51 -10.03
CA THR A 167 -19.61 26.28 -9.20
C THR A 167 -18.42 25.36 -9.49
N CYS A 168 -17.68 25.57 -10.58
CA CYS A 168 -16.57 24.69 -10.97
C CYS A 168 -15.44 24.66 -9.93
N ILE A 169 -15.24 25.77 -9.19
CA ILE A 169 -14.17 25.90 -8.20
C ILE A 169 -14.36 24.98 -6.98
N ARG A 170 -15.61 24.54 -6.73
CA ARG A 170 -15.95 23.58 -5.68
C ARG A 170 -15.40 22.18 -5.97
N ALA A 171 -15.06 21.89 -7.22
CA ALA A 171 -14.47 20.63 -7.68
C ALA A 171 -15.29 19.38 -7.34
N TYR A 172 -16.63 19.47 -7.49
CA TYR A 172 -17.54 18.36 -7.20
C TYR A 172 -17.48 17.26 -8.25
N ILE A 173 -17.27 17.61 -9.53
CA ILE A 173 -17.17 16.62 -10.61
C ILE A 173 -15.92 15.76 -10.36
N GLN A 174 -14.77 16.39 -10.10
CA GLN A 174 -13.55 15.67 -9.72
C GLN A 174 -13.77 14.76 -8.50
N LEU A 175 -14.44 15.26 -7.47
CA LEU A 175 -14.70 14.52 -6.23
C LEU A 175 -15.57 13.28 -6.48
N VAL A 176 -16.67 13.42 -7.22
CA VAL A 176 -17.59 12.32 -7.54
C VAL A 176 -16.91 11.30 -8.45
N VAL A 177 -16.19 11.74 -9.49
CA VAL A 177 -15.45 10.84 -10.39
C VAL A 177 -14.38 10.07 -9.63
N GLN A 178 -13.64 10.72 -8.72
CA GLN A 178 -12.65 10.03 -7.88
C GLN A 178 -13.29 9.04 -6.92
N ALA A 179 -14.41 9.40 -6.28
CA ALA A 179 -15.10 8.53 -5.34
C ALA A 179 -15.73 7.31 -6.05
N SER A 180 -16.43 7.53 -7.17
CA SER A 180 -17.07 6.45 -7.93
C SER A 180 -16.06 5.48 -8.52
N THR A 181 -14.97 5.98 -9.12
CA THR A 181 -13.89 5.11 -9.63
C THR A 181 -13.23 4.31 -8.52
N ASN A 182 -12.97 4.92 -7.35
CA ASN A 182 -12.41 4.20 -6.21
C ASN A 182 -13.35 3.08 -5.72
N ILE A 183 -14.66 3.34 -5.62
CA ILE A 183 -15.65 2.31 -5.25
C ILE A 183 -15.69 1.19 -6.29
N VAL A 184 -15.66 1.52 -7.58
CA VAL A 184 -15.63 0.53 -8.66
C VAL A 184 -14.38 -0.35 -8.59
N LEU A 185 -13.21 0.23 -8.29
CA LEU A 185 -11.97 -0.52 -8.10
C LEU A 185 -12.04 -1.45 -6.88
N ASP A 186 -12.57 -0.97 -5.77
CA ASP A 186 -12.78 -1.79 -4.56
C ASP A 186 -13.72 -2.96 -4.87
N LEU A 187 -14.83 -2.72 -5.59
CA LEU A 187 -15.75 -3.77 -6.04
C LEU A 187 -15.07 -4.77 -6.99
N HIS A 188 -14.20 -4.33 -7.89
CA HIS A 188 -13.43 -5.23 -8.75
C HIS A 188 -12.49 -6.12 -7.94
N LEU A 189 -11.80 -5.58 -6.92
CA LEU A 189 -10.95 -6.36 -6.02
C LEU A 189 -11.76 -7.35 -5.17
N LEU A 190 -12.96 -6.97 -4.73
CA LEU A 190 -13.90 -7.87 -4.06
C LEU A 190 -14.39 -8.98 -5.00
N ALA A 191 -14.64 -8.68 -6.27
CA ALA A 191 -14.99 -9.67 -7.28
C ALA A 191 -13.85 -10.68 -7.53
N ILE A 192 -12.59 -10.26 -7.45
CA ILE A 192 -11.43 -11.18 -7.48
C ILE A 192 -11.41 -12.06 -6.22
N SER A 193 -11.81 -11.50 -5.07
CA SER A 193 -11.84 -12.20 -3.79
C SER A 193 -12.97 -13.21 -3.66
N PHE A 194 -14.10 -12.98 -4.33
CA PHE A 194 -15.33 -13.74 -4.15
C PHE A 194 -15.25 -15.23 -4.58
N PRO A 195 -14.66 -15.59 -5.74
CA PRO A 195 -14.48 -17.00 -6.13
C PRO A 195 -13.72 -17.83 -5.09
N LEU A 196 -12.93 -17.21 -4.22
CA LEU A 196 -12.17 -17.91 -3.19
C LEU A 196 -13.00 -18.34 -2.01
N ILE A 197 -14.11 -17.63 -1.74
CA ILE A 197 -15.02 -17.95 -0.64
C ILE A 197 -15.81 -19.21 -0.96
N ILE A 198 -16.15 -19.41 -2.24
CA ILE A 198 -17.00 -20.52 -2.71
C ILE A 198 -16.22 -21.85 -2.77
N VAL A 199 -14.90 -21.83 -2.96
CA VAL A 199 -14.13 -23.08 -3.06
C VAL A 199 -14.01 -23.76 -1.68
N GLN A 200 -14.70 -24.89 -1.53
CA GLN A 200 -15.04 -25.55 -0.26
C GLN A 200 -13.86 -26.24 0.46
N HIS A 201 -12.71 -26.43 -0.19
CA HIS A 201 -11.57 -27.19 0.35
C HIS A 201 -10.44 -26.30 0.90
N ARG A 202 -10.73 -25.43 1.89
CA ARG A 202 -9.71 -24.57 2.54
C ARG A 202 -9.68 -24.78 4.04
N THR A 203 -8.48 -24.75 4.61
CA THR A 203 -8.30 -24.80 6.07
C THR A 203 -8.91 -23.54 6.72
N LEU A 204 -9.36 -23.63 7.98
CA LEU A 204 -9.98 -22.49 8.68
C LEU A 204 -9.09 -21.23 8.66
N SER A 205 -7.77 -21.39 8.74
CA SER A 205 -6.82 -20.27 8.66
C SER A 205 -6.79 -19.58 7.29
N GLU A 206 -7.03 -20.30 6.19
CA GLU A 206 -7.09 -19.72 4.85
C GLU A 206 -8.43 -19.02 4.61
N ARG A 207 -9.52 -19.63 5.09
CA ARG A 207 -10.86 -19.05 5.02
C ARG A 207 -10.90 -17.70 5.74
N LEU A 208 -10.37 -17.62 6.96
CA LEU A 208 -10.30 -16.36 7.72
C LEU A 208 -9.53 -15.26 6.99
N ARG A 209 -8.41 -15.59 6.32
CA ARG A 209 -7.62 -14.60 5.57
C ARG A 209 -8.41 -13.97 4.41
N VAL A 210 -9.18 -14.77 3.69
CA VAL A 210 -10.04 -14.27 2.58
C VAL A 210 -11.17 -13.41 3.14
N TRP A 211 -11.79 -13.83 4.25
CA TRP A 211 -12.81 -13.02 4.92
C TRP A 211 -12.29 -11.66 5.40
N THR A 212 -11.08 -11.62 5.98
CA THR A 212 -10.47 -10.36 6.38
C THR A 212 -10.29 -9.41 5.20
N LEU A 213 -9.84 -9.92 4.05
CA LEU A 213 -9.68 -9.11 2.83
C LEU A 213 -11.02 -8.56 2.33
N PHE A 214 -12.07 -9.38 2.35
CA PHE A 214 -13.42 -8.97 1.96
C PHE A 214 -13.95 -7.84 2.86
N VAL A 215 -13.82 -8.01 4.19
CA VAL A 215 -14.25 -6.99 5.17
C VAL A 215 -13.46 -5.70 5.01
N LEU A 216 -12.15 -5.77 4.78
CA LEU A 216 -11.32 -4.58 4.57
C LEU A 216 -11.72 -3.81 3.29
N GLY A 217 -12.05 -4.52 2.20
CA GLY A 217 -12.53 -3.88 0.97
C GLY A 217 -13.89 -3.21 1.16
N PHE A 218 -14.82 -3.88 1.84
CA PHE A 218 -16.12 -3.29 2.17
C PHE A 218 -15.99 -2.05 3.09
N PHE A 219 -15.08 -2.11 4.06
CA PHE A 219 -14.77 -0.97 4.93
C PHE A 219 -14.26 0.25 4.15
N CYS A 220 -13.39 0.07 3.13
CA CYS A 220 -12.93 1.17 2.27
C CYS A 220 -14.08 1.87 1.53
N ILE A 221 -15.07 1.10 1.05
CA ILE A 221 -16.25 1.64 0.36
C ILE A 221 -17.05 2.52 1.32
N ILE A 222 -17.30 2.05 2.55
CA ILE A 222 -18.03 2.82 3.57
C ILE A 222 -17.31 4.15 3.86
N ILE A 223 -16.01 4.13 4.13
CA ILE A 223 -15.25 5.35 4.43
C ILE A 223 -15.28 6.32 3.24
N THR A 224 -15.22 5.80 2.00
CA THR A 224 -15.34 6.62 0.79
C THR A 224 -16.69 7.32 0.70
N CYS A 225 -17.79 6.63 1.01
CA CYS A 225 -19.14 7.20 1.05
C CYS A 225 -19.31 8.25 2.16
N ILE A 226 -18.81 7.97 3.36
CA ILE A 226 -18.84 8.91 4.50
C ILE A 226 -18.10 10.19 4.12
N ARG A 227 -16.88 10.07 3.58
CA ARG A 227 -16.10 11.22 3.09
C ARG A 227 -16.90 12.06 2.10
N LEU A 228 -17.55 11.42 1.13
CA LEU A 228 -18.34 12.14 0.11
C LEU A 228 -19.48 12.94 0.78
N ALA A 229 -20.23 12.32 1.69
CA ALA A 229 -21.32 12.96 2.41
C ALA A 229 -20.86 14.19 3.20
N TYR A 230 -19.76 14.07 3.97
CA TYR A 230 -19.23 15.20 4.75
C TYR A 230 -18.71 16.35 3.89
N ILE A 231 -18.05 16.06 2.76
CA ILE A 231 -17.54 17.11 1.87
C ILE A 231 -18.71 17.89 1.22
N TYR A 232 -19.79 17.21 0.87
CA TYR A 232 -21.01 17.86 0.36
C TYR A 232 -21.71 18.70 1.43
N ALA A 233 -21.81 18.18 2.66
CA ALA A 233 -22.44 18.89 3.77
C ALA A 233 -21.73 20.21 4.12
N GLU A 234 -20.40 20.27 3.96
CA GLU A 234 -19.58 21.45 4.27
C GLU A 234 -19.20 22.25 3.00
N SER A 235 -20.01 22.17 1.93
CA SER A 235 -19.84 22.96 0.70
C SER A 235 -18.44 22.91 0.08
N SER A 236 -17.75 21.77 0.18
CA SER A 236 -16.38 21.58 -0.32
C SER A 236 -15.32 22.44 0.39
N TYR A 237 -15.54 22.82 1.65
CA TYR A 237 -14.58 23.59 2.43
C TYR A 237 -13.21 22.88 2.55
N GLN A 238 -12.13 23.60 2.23
CA GLN A 238 -10.81 22.99 2.01
C GLN A 238 -10.23 22.28 3.24
N PRO A 239 -10.35 22.80 4.49
CA PRO A 239 -9.93 22.06 5.69
C PRO A 239 -10.64 20.73 5.88
N VAL A 240 -11.96 20.67 5.67
CA VAL A 240 -12.76 19.44 5.79
C VAL A 240 -12.32 18.43 4.73
N ARG A 241 -12.12 18.86 3.48
CA ARG A 241 -11.57 18.01 2.41
C ARG A 241 -10.19 17.47 2.77
N SER A 242 -9.32 18.31 3.30
CA SER A 242 -7.94 17.96 3.64
C SER A 242 -7.88 16.98 4.82
N LEU A 243 -8.78 17.13 5.80
CA LEU A 243 -8.93 16.22 6.93
C LEU A 243 -9.37 14.83 6.45
N TRP A 244 -10.49 14.75 5.72
CA TRP A 244 -11.00 13.47 5.24
C TRP A 244 -10.06 12.81 4.24
N ALA A 245 -9.37 13.58 3.40
CA ALA A 245 -8.32 13.06 2.53
C ALA A 245 -7.19 12.39 3.32
N SER A 246 -6.81 12.95 4.47
CA SER A 246 -5.77 12.38 5.36
C SER A 246 -6.23 11.10 6.05
N ILE A 247 -7.49 11.07 6.52
CA ILE A 247 -8.09 9.86 7.10
C ILE A 247 -8.14 8.75 6.06
N GLN A 248 -8.66 9.04 4.87
CA GLN A 248 -8.72 8.07 3.78
C GLN A 248 -7.32 7.60 3.35
N LEU A 249 -6.31 8.49 3.32
CA LEU A 249 -4.91 8.12 3.05
C LEU A 249 -4.44 7.04 4.01
N LEU A 250 -4.65 7.25 5.32
CA LEU A 250 -4.27 6.29 6.34
C LEU A 250 -5.04 4.97 6.19
N VAL A 251 -6.36 5.03 5.99
CA VAL A 251 -7.21 3.84 5.83
C VAL A 251 -6.79 3.01 4.61
N SER A 252 -6.66 3.64 3.44
CA SER A 252 -6.24 2.96 2.21
C SER A 252 -4.82 2.39 2.35
N CYS A 253 -3.91 3.11 3.02
CA CYS A 253 -2.58 2.57 3.34
C CYS A 253 -2.70 1.34 4.25
N PHE A 254 -3.43 1.43 5.36
CA PHE A 254 -3.59 0.30 6.28
C PHE A 254 -4.15 -0.94 5.55
N VAL A 255 -5.23 -0.79 4.79
CA VAL A 255 -5.90 -1.88 4.07
C VAL A 255 -4.98 -2.52 3.03
N ALA A 256 -4.25 -1.73 2.24
CA ALA A 256 -3.35 -2.26 1.20
C ALA A 256 -2.11 -2.97 1.76
N ASN A 257 -1.67 -2.60 2.96
CA ASN A 257 -0.39 -3.06 3.53
C ASN A 257 -0.57 -4.13 4.62
N ALA A 258 -1.69 -4.14 5.36
CA ALA A 258 -1.95 -5.08 6.45
C ALA A 258 -1.83 -6.57 6.06
N PRO A 259 -2.37 -7.04 4.91
CA PRO A 259 -2.28 -8.45 4.54
C PRO A 259 -0.84 -8.92 4.26
N THR A 260 -0.03 -8.05 3.66
CA THR A 260 1.38 -8.34 3.33
C THR A 260 2.24 -8.36 4.59
N ILE A 261 2.04 -7.39 5.49
CA ILE A 261 2.75 -7.31 6.77
C ILE A 261 2.41 -8.53 7.63
N TYR A 262 1.11 -8.84 7.80
CA TYR A 262 0.65 -9.99 8.58
C TYR A 262 1.24 -11.30 8.04
N GLY A 263 1.17 -11.51 6.72
CA GLY A 263 1.73 -12.71 6.08
C GLY A 263 3.24 -12.84 6.29
N SER A 264 3.97 -11.73 6.19
CA SER A 264 5.43 -11.71 6.36
C SER A 264 5.85 -11.97 7.81
N ILE A 265 5.18 -11.36 8.79
CA ILE A 265 5.43 -11.59 10.22
C ILE A 265 5.19 -13.05 10.59
N LYS A 266 4.08 -13.64 10.12
CA LYS A 266 3.77 -15.06 10.38
C LYS A 266 4.86 -15.99 9.86
N LEU A 267 5.37 -15.73 8.65
CA LEU A 267 6.48 -16.50 8.07
C LEU A 267 7.78 -16.34 8.86
N ILE A 268 8.13 -15.12 9.27
CA ILE A 268 9.33 -14.86 10.08
C ILE A 268 9.24 -15.59 11.43
N LYS A 269 8.08 -15.53 12.11
CA LYS A 269 7.85 -16.25 13.38
C LYS A 269 7.99 -17.76 13.19
N ARG A 270 7.45 -18.32 12.10
CA ARG A 270 7.59 -19.74 11.77
C ARG A 270 9.04 -20.13 11.53
N ARG A 271 9.80 -19.37 10.74
CA ARG A 271 11.24 -19.62 10.50
C ARG A 271 12.06 -19.57 11.79
N LYS A 272 11.78 -18.60 12.69
CA LYS A 272 12.45 -18.54 14.00
C LYS A 272 12.12 -19.76 14.85
N SER A 273 10.85 -20.17 14.91
CA SER A 273 10.44 -21.38 15.65
C SER A 273 11.13 -22.64 15.10
N GLU A 274 11.17 -22.82 13.78
CA GLU A 274 11.86 -23.94 13.14
C GLU A 274 13.38 -23.92 13.41
N GLN A 275 14.01 -22.74 13.44
CA GLN A 275 15.42 -22.60 13.82
C GLN A 275 15.69 -22.94 15.28
N THR A 276 14.82 -22.50 16.21
CA THR A 276 14.94 -22.83 17.64
C THR A 276 14.73 -24.34 17.86
N ALA A 277 13.74 -24.94 17.19
CA ALA A 277 13.53 -26.38 17.23
C ALA A 277 14.77 -27.14 16.72
N ARG A 278 15.34 -26.75 15.57
CA ARG A 278 16.58 -27.35 15.03
C ARG A 278 17.80 -27.17 15.94
N ARG A 279 17.89 -26.07 16.70
CA ARG A 279 18.96 -25.87 17.69
C ARG A 279 18.77 -26.77 18.92
N GLY A 280 17.54 -26.94 19.40
CA GLY A 280 17.22 -27.80 20.53
C GLY A 280 17.29 -29.30 20.21
N SER A 281 16.96 -29.70 18.99
CA SER A 281 17.07 -31.09 18.52
C SER A 281 18.46 -31.46 18.00
N ARG A 282 19.51 -30.74 18.41
CA ARG A 282 20.92 -31.14 18.22
C ARG A 282 21.48 -31.72 19.54
N PRO A 283 21.03 -32.90 20.01
CA PRO A 283 21.67 -33.58 21.13
C PRO A 283 22.99 -34.21 20.66
N GLU A 284 23.99 -34.23 21.54
CA GLU A 284 24.99 -35.29 21.63
C GLU A 284 26.08 -35.47 20.55
N ILE A 285 26.18 -34.70 19.45
CA ILE A 285 27.36 -34.87 18.55
C ILE A 285 28.68 -34.50 19.26
N TRP A 286 28.66 -33.51 20.15
CA TRP A 286 29.83 -33.14 20.95
C TRP A 286 30.13 -34.12 22.09
N LEU A 287 29.10 -34.71 22.71
CA LEU A 287 29.30 -35.69 23.78
C LEU A 287 29.85 -37.02 23.24
N HIS A 288 29.36 -37.50 22.08
CA HIS A 288 29.93 -38.68 21.44
C HIS A 288 31.38 -38.47 20.99
N LEU A 289 31.77 -37.27 20.56
CA LEU A 289 33.17 -36.96 20.27
C LEU A 289 34.06 -36.99 21.53
N GLN A 290 33.57 -36.55 22.68
CA GLN A 290 34.32 -36.65 23.94
C GLN A 290 34.42 -38.11 24.44
N VAL A 291 33.34 -38.89 24.40
CA VAL A 291 33.35 -40.31 24.81
C VAL A 291 34.23 -41.16 23.88
N SER A 292 34.27 -40.86 22.58
CA SER A 292 35.19 -41.52 21.64
C SER A 292 36.65 -41.16 21.91
N ASN A 293 36.91 -39.93 22.39
CA ASN A 293 38.27 -39.45 22.66
C ASN A 293 38.81 -39.99 23.99
N GLU A 294 37.96 -40.21 24.99
CA GLU A 294 38.34 -40.88 26.24
C GLU A 294 38.60 -42.38 26.06
N ASN A 295 37.81 -43.06 25.20
CA ASN A 295 38.04 -44.48 24.91
C ASN A 295 39.26 -44.75 24.02
N ASN A 296 39.67 -43.79 23.19
CA ASN A 296 40.84 -43.90 22.32
C ASN A 296 42.15 -43.41 22.97
N ALA A 297 42.10 -42.79 24.15
CA ALA A 297 43.30 -42.38 24.89
C ALA A 297 44.01 -43.56 25.61
N ALA A 298 43.46 -44.79 25.53
CA ALA A 298 44.02 -46.00 26.14
C ALA A 298 44.55 -47.03 25.13
N ALA A 299 44.62 -46.72 23.84
CA ALA A 299 45.19 -47.63 22.85
C ALA A 299 46.26 -46.92 22.02
N ASP A 300 47.52 -47.22 22.35
CA ASP A 300 48.68 -46.94 21.50
C ASP A 300 48.45 -47.52 20.10
N VAL A 301 48.21 -46.65 19.10
CA VAL A 301 48.15 -47.04 17.70
C VAL A 301 49.48 -46.67 17.04
N PRO A 302 50.24 -47.64 16.50
CA PRO A 302 51.44 -47.34 15.74
C PRO A 302 51.06 -46.81 14.35
N VAL A 303 51.69 -45.71 13.95
CA VAL A 303 51.59 -45.13 12.61
C VAL A 303 52.23 -46.10 11.60
N ALA A 304 51.41 -46.77 10.80
CA ALA A 304 51.86 -47.57 9.66
C ALA A 304 51.56 -46.85 8.35
N THR A 305 52.60 -46.24 7.78
CA THR A 305 52.62 -45.72 6.42
C THR A 305 52.67 -46.91 5.44
N ARG A 306 51.64 -47.15 4.61
CA ARG A 306 51.88 -47.84 3.33
C ARG A 306 50.84 -47.58 2.24
N GLN A 307 51.44 -47.19 1.12
CA GLN A 307 51.01 -46.93 -0.24
C GLN A 307 50.28 -48.09 -0.99
N ILE A 308 49.45 -47.64 -1.95
CA ILE A 308 49.29 -48.14 -3.35
C ILE A 308 48.25 -49.25 -3.67
N SER A 309 47.35 -48.85 -4.59
CA SER A 309 46.78 -49.55 -5.78
C SER A 309 45.44 -50.29 -5.80
N HIS A 310 44.61 -49.78 -6.74
CA HIS A 310 43.72 -50.43 -7.74
C HIS A 310 42.41 -51.17 -7.34
N SER A 311 41.28 -50.45 -7.57
CA SER A 311 40.09 -50.72 -8.45
C SER A 311 39.74 -52.17 -8.88
N PRO A 312 38.48 -52.51 -9.32
CA PRO A 312 37.38 -51.65 -9.82
C PRO A 312 35.93 -52.09 -9.42
N THR A 313 34.94 -51.39 -10.00
CA THR A 313 33.52 -51.75 -10.20
C THR A 313 32.48 -51.25 -9.19
N SER A 314 31.64 -50.27 -9.60
CA SER A 314 30.27 -50.53 -10.07
C SER A 314 29.32 -49.34 -9.85
N CYS A 315 28.76 -48.86 -10.96
CA CYS A 315 27.40 -48.31 -11.11
C CYS A 315 27.01 -47.02 -10.35
N GLU A 316 27.30 -45.87 -10.95
CA GLU A 316 26.56 -44.63 -10.68
C GLU A 316 25.93 -44.12 -12.00
N LYS A 317 24.64 -44.44 -12.19
CA LYS A 317 23.80 -43.92 -13.29
C LYS A 317 22.82 -42.89 -12.73
N GLY A 318 22.99 -41.64 -13.16
CA GLY A 318 21.94 -40.66 -13.46
C GLY A 318 21.15 -40.08 -12.27
N TRP A 319 20.72 -38.83 -12.25
CA TRP A 319 20.36 -37.95 -13.35
C TRP A 319 20.50 -36.48 -12.92
N SER A 320 21.18 -35.73 -13.75
CA SER A 320 21.16 -34.27 -13.82
C SER A 320 19.85 -33.73 -14.40
N ARG A 321 19.50 -32.50 -13.99
CA ARG A 321 18.67 -31.49 -14.70
C ARG A 321 17.19 -31.82 -14.85
N TRP A 322 16.32 -30.84 -14.56
CA TRP A 322 15.36 -30.24 -15.51
C TRP A 322 14.76 -28.95 -14.89
N VAL A 323 15.20 -27.81 -15.44
CA VAL A 323 14.38 -26.63 -15.79
C VAL A 323 13.90 -26.95 -17.20
N PRO A 324 12.59 -26.84 -17.53
CA PRO A 324 11.90 -25.55 -17.72
C PRO A 324 10.82 -25.24 -16.70
#